data_AF-A0A645AVW5-F1
#
_entry.id   AF-A0A645AVW5-F1
#
_cell.length_a   1.000
_cell.length_b   1.000
_cell.length_c   1.000
_cell.angle_alpha   90.00
_cell.angle_beta   90.00
_cell.angle_gamma   90.00
#
_symmetry.space_group_name_H-M   'P 1'
#
loop_
_entity.id
_entity.type
_entity.pdbx_description
1 polymer ?
#
loop_
_entity_poly.entity_id
_entity_poly.type
_entity_poly.pdbx_seq_one_letter_code
_entity_poly.pdbx_strand_id
1 'polypeptide(L)'
;MLPKLNSTNFDGIQIIRPLYYIREESIIKFIQNSGIWPLNCACMVAAKKTGNKRYEIKDLIKSLGDNFQEVEKSIFRAAQNVYLDSVLGWEQDGKRHSFLDKFEDEE
;
A
#
# COMPACT_ATOMS: atom_id res chain seq x y z
N MET A 1 0.11 4.59 -0.99
CA MET A 1 1.31 5.24 -0.41
C MET A 1 2.23 5.68 -1.55
N LEU A 2 2.78 6.89 -1.51
CA LEU A 2 3.63 7.43 -2.59
C LEU A 2 5.03 6.79 -2.63
N PRO A 3 5.67 6.66 -3.81
CA PRO A 3 7.01 6.06 -3.92
C PRO A 3 8.12 6.94 -3.32
N LYS A 4 7.89 8.25 -3.20
CA LYS A 4 8.81 9.24 -2.62
C LYS A 4 8.01 10.24 -1.79
N LEU A 5 8.50 10.59 -0.59
CA LEU A 5 7.92 11.64 0.26
C LEU A 5 9.02 12.33 1.10
N ASN A 6 8.81 13.60 1.43
CA ASN A 6 9.67 14.33 2.37
C ASN A 6 9.32 13.93 3.81
N SER A 7 10.32 13.93 4.69
CA SER A 7 10.10 13.73 6.13
C SER A 7 9.32 14.90 6.71
N THR A 8 8.28 14.63 7.50
CA THR A 8 7.53 15.65 8.23
C THR A 8 8.29 16.17 9.46
N ASN A 9 9.28 15.42 9.94
CA ASN A 9 9.93 15.66 11.23
C ASN A 9 11.35 16.22 11.11
N PHE A 10 11.99 16.07 9.94
CA PHE A 10 13.39 16.40 9.74
C PHE A 10 13.60 17.03 8.37
N ASP A 11 14.22 18.21 8.35
CA ASP A 11 14.53 18.91 7.11
C ASP A 11 15.64 18.21 6.33
N GLY A 12 15.59 18.29 5.01
CA GLY A 12 16.55 17.65 4.10
C GLY A 12 16.45 16.12 3.99
N ILE A 13 15.56 15.45 4.74
CA ILE A 13 15.40 13.98 4.68
C ILE A 13 14.24 13.59 3.75
N GLN A 14 14.52 12.65 2.84
CA GLN A 14 13.52 12.05 1.95
C GLN A 14 13.41 10.55 2.18
N ILE A 15 12.18 10.04 2.20
CA ILE A 15 11.90 8.62 2.20
C ILE A 15 11.64 8.20 0.76
N ILE A 16 12.43 7.25 0.28
CA ILE A 16 12.23 6.59 -1.00
C ILE A 16 11.83 5.13 -0.78
N ARG A 17 11.02 4.58 -1.67
CA ARG A 17 10.62 3.17 -1.71
C ARG A 17 11.16 2.51 -2.98
N PRO A 18 12.42 2.03 -2.99
CA PRO A 18 13.05 1.50 -4.21
C PRO A 18 12.35 0.26 -4.77
N LEU A 19 11.72 -0.54 -3.90
CA LEU A 19 11.05 -1.79 -4.26
C LEU A 19 9.55 -1.60 -4.53
N TYR A 20 9.09 -0.38 -4.82
CA TYR A 20 7.66 -0.04 -4.92
C TYR A 20 6.88 -0.86 -5.95
N TYR A 21 7.53 -1.25 -7.05
CA TYR A 21 6.92 -2.05 -8.12
C TYR A 21 7.30 -3.54 -8.07
N ILE A 22 8.08 -3.96 -7.07
CA ILE A 22 8.63 -5.32 -7.03
C ILE A 22 7.74 -6.19 -6.15
N ARG A 23 7.32 -7.33 -6.70
CA ARG A 23 6.54 -8.33 -5.96
C ARG A 23 7.38 -9.02 -4.88
N GLU A 24 6.75 -9.38 -3.77
CA GLU A 24 7.39 -10.02 -2.62
C GLU A 24 8.05 -11.35 -3.00
N GLU A 25 7.43 -12.15 -3.88
CA GLU A 25 7.96 -13.42 -4.36
C GLU A 25 9.27 -13.22 -5.13
N SER A 26 9.42 -12.09 -5.82
CA SER A 26 10.65 -11.77 -6.56
C SER A 26 11.78 -11.43 -5.61
N ILE A 27 11.48 -10.73 -4.51
CA ILE A 27 12.44 -10.42 -3.44
C ILE A 27 12.90 -11.71 -2.75
N ILE A 28 11.97 -12.61 -2.43
CA ILE A 28 12.28 -13.92 -1.81
C ILE A 28 13.21 -14.74 -2.71
N LYS A 29 12.88 -14.87 -4.00
CA LYS A 29 13.71 -15.60 -4.98
C LYS A 29 15.10 -14.97 -5.11
N PHE A 30 15.18 -13.64 -5.16
CA PHE A 30 16.44 -12.93 -5.25
C PHE A 30 17.35 -13.19 -4.03
N ILE A 31 16.79 -13.10 -2.82
CA ILE A 31 17.52 -13.34 -1.57
C ILE A 31 18.03 -14.79 -1.50
N GLN A 32 17.18 -15.77 -1.86
CA GLN A 32 17.55 -17.18 -1.89
C GLN A 32 18.69 -17.45 -2.89
N ASN A 33 18.58 -16.92 -4.11
CA ASN A 33 19.61 -17.08 -5.14
C ASN A 33 20.92 -16.37 -4.78
N SER A 34 20.85 -15.29 -3.98
CA SER A 34 22.02 -14.54 -3.53
C SER A 34 22.69 -15.16 -2.30
N GLY A 35 22.14 -16.26 -1.74
CA GLY A 35 22.67 -16.88 -0.52
C GLY A 35 22.52 -16.04 0.74
N ILE A 36 21.62 -15.03 0.72
CA ILE A 36 21.39 -14.16 1.87
C ILE A 36 20.39 -14.85 2.81
N TRP A 37 20.74 -14.97 4.10
CA TRP A 37 19.86 -15.53 5.12
C TRP A 37 19.34 -14.43 6.06
N PRO A 38 18.13 -13.89 5.83
CA PRO A 38 17.57 -12.85 6.67
C PRO A 38 17.22 -13.40 8.06
N LEU A 39 17.50 -12.61 9.10
CA LEU A 39 17.09 -12.93 10.46
C LEU A 39 15.56 -12.84 10.58
N ASN A 40 14.96 -13.83 11.21
CA ASN A 40 13.56 -13.75 11.63
C ASN A 40 13.42 -12.59 12.63
N CYS A 41 12.38 -11.77 12.48
CA CYS A 41 12.15 -10.62 13.35
C CYS A 41 12.18 -11.04 14.83
N ALA A 42 12.97 -10.33 15.65
CA ALA A 42 13.09 -10.61 17.09
C ALA A 42 11.79 -10.37 17.88
N CYS A 43 10.77 -9.76 17.26
CA CYS A 43 9.48 -9.53 17.89
C CYS A 43 8.65 -10.81 17.91
N MET A 44 8.35 -11.33 19.12
CA MET A 44 7.49 -12.50 19.30
C MET A 44 6.10 -12.35 18.66
N VAL A 45 5.57 -11.13 18.54
CA VAL A 45 4.26 -10.86 17.91
C VAL A 45 4.33 -11.12 16.40
N ALA A 46 5.38 -10.63 15.75
CA ALA A 46 5.63 -10.91 14.33
C ALA A 46 5.94 -12.40 14.10
N ALA A 47 6.73 -13.01 15.00
CA ALA A 47 7.11 -14.41 14.91
C ALA A 47 5.94 -15.39 15.13
N LYS A 48 5.05 -15.11 16.09
CA LYS A 48 3.86 -15.94 16.38
C LYS A 48 2.67 -15.66 15.46
N LYS A 49 2.81 -14.73 14.50
CA LYS A 49 1.74 -14.28 13.58
C LYS A 49 0.43 -13.90 14.30
N THR A 50 0.47 -13.60 15.59
CA THR A 50 -0.73 -13.40 16.41
C THR A 50 -1.14 -11.92 16.31
N GLY A 51 -2.35 -11.65 15.81
CA GLY A 51 -2.88 -10.28 15.72
C GLY A 51 -2.44 -9.47 14.50
N ASN A 52 -2.17 -10.10 13.35
CA ASN A 52 -1.65 -9.38 12.19
C ASN A 52 -2.63 -9.35 11.01
N LYS A 53 -3.47 -8.30 10.97
CA LYS A 53 -4.32 -7.95 9.82
C LYS A 53 -3.56 -7.91 8.49
N ARG A 54 -2.25 -7.62 8.48
CA ARG A 54 -1.43 -7.66 7.25
C ARG A 54 -1.35 -9.07 6.67
N TYR A 55 -1.25 -10.12 7.49
CA TYR A 55 -1.26 -11.49 6.98
C TYR A 55 -2.64 -11.86 6.44
N GLU A 56 -3.71 -11.54 7.17
CA GLU A 56 -5.09 -11.77 6.70
C GLU A 56 -5.34 -11.11 5.33
N ILE A 57 -4.93 -9.86 5.15
CA ILE A 57 -5.10 -9.14 3.88
C ILE A 57 -4.21 -9.73 2.77
N LYS A 58 -2.98 -10.16 3.07
CA LYS A 58 -2.12 -10.84 2.09
C LYS A 58 -2.74 -12.16 1.62
N ASP A 59 -3.27 -12.95 2.55
CA ASP A 59 -3.93 -14.22 2.23
C ASP A 59 -5.22 -13.99 1.43
N LEU A 60 -5.97 -12.94 1.74
CA LEU A 60 -7.15 -12.52 0.96
C LEU A 60 -6.77 -12.09 -0.47
N ILE A 61 -5.75 -11.23 -0.64
CA ILE A 61 -5.31 -10.80 -1.97
C ILE A 61 -4.84 -12.01 -2.79
N LYS A 62 -4.16 -12.96 -2.15
CA LYS A 62 -3.71 -14.20 -2.78
C LYS A 62 -4.89 -15.07 -3.24
N SER A 63 -5.91 -15.26 -2.41
CA SER A 63 -7.09 -16.08 -2.78
C SER A 63 -7.93 -15.45 -3.88
N LEU A 64 -7.94 -14.12 -4.00
CA LEU A 64 -8.57 -13.43 -5.13
C LEU A 64 -7.83 -13.72 -6.45
N GLY A 65 -6.51 -13.96 -6.39
CA GLY A 65 -5.67 -14.29 -7.55
C GLY A 65 -6.05 -15.59 -8.26
N ASP A 66 -6.69 -16.53 -7.57
CA ASP A 66 -7.13 -17.81 -8.14
C ASP A 66 -8.21 -17.63 -9.22
N ASN A 67 -9.04 -16.58 -9.09
CA ASN A 67 -10.13 -16.27 -10.02
C ASN A 67 -9.75 -15.18 -11.04
N PHE A 68 -8.74 -14.35 -10.73
CA PHE A 68 -8.33 -13.26 -11.61
C PHE A 68 -6.81 -13.05 -11.53
N GLN A 69 -6.12 -13.27 -12.65
CA GLN A 69 -4.65 -13.31 -12.68
C GLN A 69 -3.97 -11.96 -12.36
N GLU A 70 -4.66 -10.84 -12.55
CA GLU A 70 -4.11 -9.49 -12.41
C GLU A 70 -4.69 -8.71 -11.21
N VAL A 71 -5.22 -9.40 -10.19
CA VAL A 71 -5.84 -8.76 -8.99
C VAL A 71 -4.89 -7.76 -8.36
N GLU A 72 -3.66 -8.19 -8.04
CA GLU A 72 -2.69 -7.36 -7.31
C GLU A 72 -2.39 -6.06 -8.06
N LYS A 73 -2.21 -6.16 -9.38
CA LYS A 73 -1.93 -5.00 -10.24
C LYS A 73 -3.13 -4.07 -10.32
N SER A 74 -4.33 -4.61 -10.35
CA SER A 74 -5.57 -3.84 -10.38
C SER A 74 -5.80 -3.10 -9.07
N ILE A 75 -5.63 -3.78 -7.93
CA ILE A 75 -5.68 -3.17 -6.60
C ILE A 75 -4.64 -2.05 -6.48
N PHE A 76 -3.41 -2.30 -6.93
CA PHE A 76 -2.34 -1.31 -6.86
C PHE A 76 -2.62 -0.09 -7.75
N ARG A 77 -3.13 -0.30 -8.97
CA ARG A 77 -3.50 0.76 -9.91
C ARG A 77 -4.75 1.54 -9.49
N ALA A 78 -5.65 0.93 -8.72
CA ALA A 78 -6.86 1.58 -8.23
C ALA A 78 -6.55 2.87 -7.42
N ALA A 79 -5.35 2.97 -6.84
CA ALA A 79 -4.92 4.16 -6.12
C ALA A 79 -4.27 5.26 -6.99
N GLN A 80 -4.08 5.04 -8.29
CA GLN A 80 -3.32 5.96 -9.15
C GLN A 80 -4.18 7.04 -9.83
N ASN A 81 -5.36 6.67 -10.32
CA ASN A 81 -6.22 7.54 -11.12
C ASN A 81 -7.67 7.48 -10.60
N VAL A 82 -7.87 7.91 -9.36
CA VAL A 82 -9.19 7.95 -8.73
C VAL A 82 -9.96 9.15 -9.26
N TYR A 83 -11.15 8.91 -9.81
CA TYR A 83 -12.05 9.98 -10.25
C TYR A 83 -12.74 10.61 -9.03
N LEU A 84 -12.26 11.78 -8.60
CA LEU A 84 -12.68 12.43 -7.35
C LEU A 84 -14.16 12.79 -7.32
N ASP A 85 -14.78 13.07 -8.47
CA ASP A 85 -16.22 13.41 -8.54
C ASP A 85 -17.13 12.20 -8.26
N SER A 86 -16.58 10.99 -8.19
CA SER A 86 -17.30 9.78 -7.78
C SER A 86 -16.87 9.25 -6.41
N VAL A 87 -16.17 10.07 -5.62
CA VAL A 87 -15.79 9.74 -4.25
C VAL A 87 -16.70 10.49 -3.28
N LEU A 88 -17.25 9.78 -2.27
CA LEU A 88 -18.14 10.36 -1.26
C LEU A 88 -17.49 11.49 -0.44
N GLY A 89 -16.17 11.45 -0.29
CA GLY A 89 -15.40 12.52 0.32
C GLY A 89 -13.91 12.24 0.24
N TRP A 90 -13.11 13.29 0.20
CA TRP A 90 -11.65 13.21 0.16
C TRP A 90 -11.02 14.25 1.09
N GLU A 91 -9.77 14.03 1.46
CA GLU A 91 -9.00 14.98 2.25
C GLU A 91 -7.85 15.52 1.40
N GLN A 92 -7.75 16.85 1.32
CA GLN A 92 -6.69 17.54 0.61
C GLN A 92 -6.15 18.67 1.49
N ASP A 93 -4.84 18.68 1.74
CA ASP A 93 -4.16 19.71 2.54
C ASP A 93 -4.79 19.94 3.93
N GLY A 94 -5.26 18.86 4.56
CA GLY A 94 -5.92 18.88 5.87
C GLY A 94 -7.36 19.39 5.85
N LYS A 95 -7.91 19.71 4.68
CA LYS A 95 -9.32 20.05 4.49
C LYS A 95 -10.07 18.83 4.00
N ARG A 96 -11.19 18.52 4.65
CA ARG A 96 -12.11 17.48 4.22
C ARG A 96 -13.12 18.10 3.27
N HIS A 97 -13.28 17.45 2.13
CA HIS A 97 -14.26 17.78 1.11
C HIS A 97 -15.30 16.65 1.10
N SER A 98 -16.57 17.01 1.16
CA SER A 98 -17.69 16.10 0.97
C SER A 98 -18.18 16.21 -0.48
N PHE A 99 -18.78 15.14 -1.01
CA PHE A 99 -19.50 15.24 -2.28
C PHE A 99 -20.63 16.28 -2.20
N LEU A 100 -21.20 16.50 -1.01
CA LEU A 100 -22.26 17.47 -0.76
C LEU A 100 -21.82 18.91 -1.02
N ASP A 101 -20.55 19.24 -0.74
CA ASP A 101 -20.02 20.59 -0.92
C ASP A 101 -20.14 21.03 -2.39
N LYS A 102 -19.94 20.11 -3.34
CA LYS A 102 -20.12 20.37 -4.78
C LYS A 102 -21.58 20.28 -5.24
N PHE A 103 -22.40 19.52 -4.52
CA PHE A 103 -23.82 19.34 -4.87
C PHE A 103 -24.65 20.59 -4.55
N GLU A 104 -24.25 21.35 -3.52
CA GLU A 104 -24.92 22.59 -3.11
C GLU A 104 -24.45 23.83 -3.92
N ASP A 105 -23.26 23.77 -4.54
CA ASP A 105 -22.70 24.85 -5.39
C ASP A 105 -23.30 24.87 -6.82
N GLU A 106 -24.12 23.89 -7.21
CA GLU A 106 -24.79 23.79 -8.53
C GLU A 106 -26.19 24.47 -8.56
N GLU A 107 -26.38 25.59 -7.86
CA GLU A 107 -27.53 26.53 -8.05
C GLU A 107 -27.18 27.73 -8.95
#